data_AF-A0A816H9L2-F1
#
_entry.id   AF-A0A816H9L2-F1
#
_cell.length_a   1.000
_cell.length_b   1.000
_cell.length_c   1.000
_cell.angle_alpha   90.00
_cell.angle_beta   90.00
_cell.angle_gamma   90.00
#
_symmetry.space_group_name_H-M   'P 1'
#
loop_
_entity.id
_entity.type
_entity.pdbx_description
1 polymer ?
#
loop_
_entity_poly.entity_id
_entity_poly.type
_entity_poly.pdbx_seq_one_letter_code
_entity_poly.pdbx_strand_id
1 'polypeptide(L)'
;MQGNEVPVEWRGTLSNVIYRYGGELREASTIEVKIYNRLERKDTYNVIGIMKGEIEPDRYIALGNHRDSWALGSVDPTSGTATLLEITRVLGQMYKNGFRPRRSLMFCSWGAEEYGLVGSVEYVQEYVKVLGARMVSYLNVDVAVEGNHTVSINTSPMLYDVIVKAAKMVPSAYDPVGQTVYDKWMKVNRNNRTNEPNMIYGLGSASDYYAFDQLVGSSNVDITYSYNVVDHGNISSYPLYHTSYEVFSMMKKHVVYAPAKINVYAADGFPSLSDAIISDDSREIANQIAIATDLTSRPHLAGLPEDLESAQVIEQRWITDGLKVTKPKYNVLLSYPDDNNPNRVTLTNSDGTLIFQTAGVEHVYDTTQPKTVNPFIAYTPNGTVSSSKLYYANYGELEDLQKLASIVGNASLQSSIIIMRYGRIYRGDKVMHAQYFGAIGAILYNDPADYAPFGTTSDQVYDQKWYMPPSGTQRGSSYTSFGDPLTPIYPSTDYMYRVREDSVTFLPKIPAQPIGYGEAQIILQYMQGNEVPVEWRGTLSNVIYRYGGELREASTIEVKIYNRLERKDTYNVIGIMKGEIEPDRYIALGNHR
;
A
#
# COMPACT_ATOMS: atom_id res chain seq x y z
N MET A 1 -31.82 -3.71 11.68
CA MET A 1 -31.86 -4.55 10.46
C MET A 1 -33.02 -5.53 10.54
N GLN A 2 -33.76 -5.69 9.46
CA GLN A 2 -34.97 -6.54 9.38
C GLN A 2 -34.72 -7.92 8.74
N GLY A 3 -33.57 -8.14 8.08
CA GLY A 3 -33.26 -9.40 7.40
C GLY A 3 -33.02 -10.60 8.32
N ASN A 4 -32.76 -11.76 7.72
CA ASN A 4 -32.57 -13.03 8.42
C ASN A 4 -31.38 -13.00 9.39
N GLU A 5 -31.47 -13.78 10.48
CA GLU A 5 -30.36 -13.91 11.42
C GLU A 5 -29.15 -14.59 10.77
N VAL A 6 -27.95 -14.18 11.20
CA VAL A 6 -26.72 -14.85 10.78
C VAL A 6 -26.55 -16.19 11.54
N PRO A 7 -25.80 -17.15 10.97
CA PRO A 7 -25.34 -18.36 11.65
C PRO A 7 -24.64 -18.04 12.97
N VAL A 8 -24.63 -18.99 13.90
CA VAL A 8 -24.16 -18.76 15.29
C VAL A 8 -22.69 -18.31 15.31
N GLU A 9 -21.88 -18.86 14.43
CA GLU A 9 -20.47 -18.54 14.21
C GLU A 9 -20.20 -17.10 13.73
N TRP A 10 -21.21 -16.37 13.23
CA TRP A 10 -21.11 -14.96 12.82
C TRP A 10 -21.67 -13.99 13.88
N ARG A 11 -22.19 -14.50 15.01
CA ARG A 11 -22.78 -13.69 16.08
C ARG A 11 -21.67 -13.22 17.02
N GLY A 12 -21.45 -11.92 17.08
CA GLY A 12 -20.64 -11.31 18.13
C GLY A 12 -21.37 -11.27 19.48
N THR A 13 -20.75 -10.63 20.46
CA THR A 13 -21.20 -10.61 21.87
C THR A 13 -21.93 -9.34 22.29
N LEU A 14 -22.35 -8.46 21.36
CA LEU A 14 -23.11 -7.25 21.70
C LEU A 14 -24.45 -7.61 22.37
N SER A 15 -24.64 -7.11 23.59
CA SER A 15 -25.85 -7.36 24.37
C SER A 15 -27.08 -6.75 23.71
N ASN A 16 -28.19 -7.48 23.76
CA ASN A 16 -29.50 -7.07 23.20
C ASN A 16 -29.53 -6.80 21.68
N VAL A 17 -28.50 -7.25 20.93
CA VAL A 17 -28.45 -7.17 19.47
C VAL A 17 -28.67 -8.55 18.86
N ILE A 18 -29.56 -8.64 17.86
CA ILE A 18 -29.69 -9.83 17.01
C ILE A 18 -28.93 -9.57 15.71
N TYR A 19 -27.82 -10.28 15.54
CA TYR A 19 -26.99 -10.23 14.33
C TYR A 19 -27.76 -10.79 13.13
N ARG A 20 -27.86 -10.00 12.07
CA ARG A 20 -28.68 -10.27 10.88
C ARG A 20 -27.89 -9.89 9.63
N TYR A 21 -28.09 -10.64 8.54
CA TYR A 21 -27.35 -10.50 7.27
C TYR A 21 -27.52 -9.14 6.57
N GLY A 22 -28.48 -8.32 6.99
CA GLY A 22 -28.78 -7.03 6.38
C GLY A 22 -30.28 -6.73 6.38
N GLY A 23 -30.76 -6.07 5.33
CA GLY A 23 -32.15 -5.62 5.19
C GLY A 23 -32.41 -4.31 5.93
N GLU A 24 -33.58 -3.71 5.66
CA GLU A 24 -33.96 -2.37 6.13
C GLU A 24 -33.67 -2.15 7.62
N LEU A 25 -33.34 -0.92 7.97
CA LEU A 25 -33.34 -0.51 9.37
C LEU A 25 -34.79 -0.53 9.90
N ARG A 26 -34.93 -0.63 11.21
CA ARG A 26 -36.26 -0.53 11.82
C ARG A 26 -36.69 0.94 11.79
N GLU A 27 -37.99 1.18 11.84
CA GLU A 27 -38.55 2.54 12.04
C GLU A 27 -38.11 3.57 10.98
N ALA A 28 -37.88 3.11 9.73
CA ALA A 28 -37.48 3.94 8.59
C ALA A 28 -36.22 4.81 8.84
N SER A 29 -35.33 4.36 9.74
CA SER A 29 -34.06 5.05 10.04
C SER A 29 -33.09 4.99 8.86
N THR A 30 -32.22 6.00 8.74
CA THR A 30 -31.05 6.03 7.84
C THR A 30 -29.76 6.11 8.64
N ILE A 31 -28.67 5.53 8.12
CA ILE A 31 -27.32 5.74 8.63
C ILE A 31 -26.64 6.75 7.71
N GLU A 32 -26.22 7.87 8.28
CA GLU A 32 -25.32 8.84 7.66
C GLU A 32 -23.94 8.61 8.26
N VAL A 33 -22.96 8.17 7.46
CA VAL A 33 -21.54 8.20 7.86
C VAL A 33 -21.04 9.65 7.70
N LYS A 34 -19.76 10.01 7.92
CA LYS A 34 -19.15 11.30 7.50
C LYS A 34 -17.64 11.29 7.80
N ILE A 35 -16.75 11.11 6.81
CA ILE A 35 -15.28 10.94 7.06
C ILE A 35 -14.36 12.02 6.42
N TYR A 36 -14.02 13.11 7.14
CA TYR A 36 -13.33 14.34 6.61
C TYR A 36 -11.81 14.21 6.31
N ASN A 37 -11.29 13.02 6.03
CA ASN A 37 -9.84 12.80 5.90
C ASN A 37 -9.28 13.44 4.61
N ARG A 38 -7.96 13.57 4.51
CA ARG A 38 -7.22 14.02 3.32
C ARG A 38 -5.94 13.22 3.20
N LEU A 39 -5.55 12.88 1.97
CA LEU A 39 -4.24 12.30 1.68
C LEU A 39 -3.25 13.44 1.45
N GLU A 40 -2.17 13.49 2.24
CA GLU A 40 -1.14 14.52 2.15
C GLU A 40 0.23 13.85 2.06
N ARG A 41 1.09 14.31 1.14
CA ARG A 41 2.50 13.92 1.14
C ARG A 41 3.16 14.59 2.36
N LYS A 42 3.67 13.77 3.28
CA LYS A 42 4.50 14.17 4.43
C LYS A 42 5.86 13.49 4.28
N ASP A 43 6.91 14.14 4.76
CA ASP A 43 8.19 13.45 4.84
C ASP A 43 8.20 12.63 6.14
N THR A 44 8.57 11.36 6.03
CA THR A 44 8.87 10.52 7.19
C THR A 44 10.38 10.45 7.38
N TYR A 45 10.81 10.20 8.61
CA TYR A 45 12.23 10.03 8.93
C TYR A 45 12.47 8.63 9.49
N ASN A 46 13.65 8.09 9.24
CA ASN A 46 14.14 6.88 9.89
C ASN A 46 15.40 7.23 10.66
N VAL A 47 15.50 6.87 11.94
CA VAL A 47 16.70 7.09 12.73
C VAL A 47 17.52 5.82 12.75
N ILE A 48 18.67 5.84 12.07
CA ILE A 48 19.57 4.68 11.92
C ILE A 48 20.85 4.91 12.72
N GLY A 49 21.02 4.19 13.81
CA GLY A 49 22.26 4.12 14.56
C GLY A 49 23.10 2.92 14.13
N ILE A 50 24.41 3.09 13.90
CA ILE A 50 25.31 1.96 13.60
C ILE A 50 26.46 1.91 14.60
N MET A 51 26.57 0.77 15.28
CA MET A 51 27.72 0.40 16.09
C MET A 51 28.67 -0.47 15.27
N LYS A 52 29.83 0.06 14.91
CA LYS A 52 30.78 -0.65 14.05
C LYS A 52 31.38 -1.88 14.74
N GLY A 53 31.33 -3.03 14.06
CA GLY A 53 31.98 -4.26 14.49
C GLY A 53 33.50 -4.24 14.35
N GLU A 54 34.19 -5.15 15.02
CA GLU A 54 35.65 -5.25 15.00
C GLU A 54 36.19 -6.22 13.94
N ILE A 55 35.54 -7.38 13.76
CA ILE A 55 36.06 -8.48 12.92
C ILE A 55 35.34 -8.54 11.56
N GLU A 56 34.03 -8.35 11.57
CA GLU A 56 33.14 -8.36 10.40
C GLU A 56 32.31 -7.06 10.38
N PRO A 57 32.95 -5.87 10.28
CA PRO A 57 32.26 -4.57 10.30
C PRO A 57 31.28 -4.38 9.14
N ASP A 58 31.43 -5.16 8.07
CA ASP A 58 30.59 -5.22 6.87
C ASP A 58 29.48 -6.28 6.98
N ARG A 59 29.24 -6.84 8.18
CA ARG A 59 28.06 -7.67 8.47
C ARG A 59 27.17 -6.97 9.49
N TYR A 60 25.88 -6.92 9.22
CA TYR A 60 24.88 -6.23 10.04
C TYR A 60 23.98 -7.23 10.76
N ILE A 61 23.81 -7.04 12.06
CA ILE A 61 22.64 -7.53 12.79
C ILE A 61 21.86 -6.29 13.16
N ALA A 62 20.64 -6.14 12.64
CA ALA A 62 19.81 -4.99 12.96
C ALA A 62 18.73 -5.34 13.97
N LEU A 63 18.42 -4.38 14.83
CA LEU A 63 17.30 -4.38 15.74
C LEU A 63 16.44 -3.17 15.37
N GLY A 64 15.16 -3.38 15.08
CA GLY A 64 14.29 -2.31 14.62
C GLY A 64 12.91 -2.31 15.26
N ASN A 65 12.32 -1.12 15.24
CA ASN A 65 10.95 -0.83 15.61
C ASN A 65 10.51 0.48 14.96
N HIS A 66 9.22 0.65 14.63
CA HIS A 66 8.68 1.96 14.31
C HIS A 66 8.51 2.85 15.54
N ARG A 67 8.13 4.12 15.31
CA ARG A 67 7.90 5.10 16.39
C ARG A 67 6.67 5.96 16.17
N ASP A 68 6.15 6.01 14.95
CA ASP A 68 4.85 6.61 14.67
C ASP A 68 3.74 5.71 15.22
N SER A 69 2.65 6.32 15.65
CA SER A 69 1.47 5.63 16.17
C SER A 69 0.20 6.35 15.74
N TRP A 70 -0.94 5.66 15.71
CA TRP A 70 -2.24 6.31 15.47
C TRP A 70 -2.67 7.33 16.54
N ALA A 71 -2.13 7.26 17.76
CA ALA A 71 -2.59 8.08 18.89
C ALA A 71 -1.46 8.45 19.87
N LEU A 72 -1.45 7.84 21.07
CA LEU A 72 -0.33 7.93 22.02
C LEU A 72 0.50 6.64 22.06
N GLY A 73 0.07 5.62 21.31
CA GLY A 73 0.83 4.41 20.98
C GLY A 73 1.53 3.70 22.13
N SER A 74 0.91 3.64 23.31
CA SER A 74 1.60 3.19 24.52
C SER A 74 2.05 1.72 24.51
N VAL A 75 1.49 0.91 23.61
CA VAL A 75 1.83 -0.48 23.36
C VAL A 75 2.45 -0.56 21.97
N ASP A 76 1.68 -0.21 20.95
CA ASP A 76 2.05 -0.09 19.54
C ASP A 76 2.40 1.39 19.23
N PRO A 77 3.66 1.75 18.97
CA PRO A 77 4.89 0.96 19.07
C PRO A 77 5.74 1.36 20.27
N THR A 78 5.23 2.18 21.20
CA THR A 78 6.09 2.80 22.24
C THR A 78 6.66 1.76 23.21
N SER A 79 6.03 0.59 23.36
CA SER A 79 6.60 -0.50 24.16
C SER A 79 7.86 -1.09 23.52
N GLY A 80 7.84 -1.27 22.19
CA GLY A 80 9.00 -1.61 21.37
C GLY A 80 10.03 -0.49 21.32
N THR A 81 9.59 0.76 21.20
CA THR A 81 10.46 1.92 21.09
C THR A 81 11.23 2.09 22.39
N ALA A 82 10.56 2.05 23.54
CA ALA A 82 11.21 2.05 24.85
C ALA A 82 12.19 0.87 25.02
N THR A 83 11.92 -0.26 24.36
CA THR A 83 12.79 -1.45 24.38
C THR A 83 14.04 -1.26 23.50
N LEU A 84 13.90 -0.78 22.26
CA LEU A 84 15.01 -0.38 21.38
C LEU A 84 15.85 0.75 21.99
N LEU A 85 15.19 1.72 22.62
CA LEU A 85 15.76 2.78 23.43
C LEU A 85 16.21 2.30 24.82
N GLU A 86 16.09 0.99 25.12
CA GLU A 86 16.79 0.22 26.17
C GLU A 86 17.77 -0.83 25.56
N ILE A 87 18.02 -0.84 24.23
CA ILE A 87 19.07 -1.65 23.55
C ILE A 87 20.16 -0.81 22.84
N THR A 88 19.97 0.49 22.59
CA THR A 88 20.98 1.46 22.05
C THR A 88 22.09 2.04 22.99
N ARG A 89 21.81 2.80 24.08
CA ARG A 89 22.79 3.37 25.06
C ARG A 89 23.79 2.40 25.71
N VAL A 90 23.53 1.21 26.29
CA VAL A 90 24.54 0.27 26.83
C VAL A 90 25.44 -0.13 25.73
N LEU A 91 24.84 -0.52 24.60
CA LEU A 91 25.65 -0.85 23.46
C LEU A 91 26.58 0.34 23.25
N GLY A 92 26.06 1.57 23.28
CA GLY A 92 26.85 2.80 23.37
C GLY A 92 27.80 3.00 24.58
N GLN A 93 27.47 2.58 25.81
CA GLN A 93 28.24 2.82 27.04
C GLN A 93 29.33 1.79 27.21
N MET A 94 29.03 0.52 27.01
CA MET A 94 30.02 -0.55 27.00
C MET A 94 30.89 -0.43 25.74
N TYR A 95 30.37 0.07 24.60
CA TYR A 95 31.20 0.52 23.48
C TYR A 95 32.08 1.73 23.83
N LYS A 96 31.58 2.74 24.56
CA LYS A 96 32.43 3.81 25.13
C LYS A 96 33.49 3.26 26.10
N ASN A 97 33.19 2.18 26.82
CA ASN A 97 34.10 1.49 27.74
C ASN A 97 34.95 0.39 27.05
N GLY A 98 35.04 0.38 25.72
CA GLY A 98 35.98 -0.46 24.97
C GLY A 98 35.46 -1.81 24.46
N PHE A 99 34.21 -2.20 24.75
CA PHE A 99 33.61 -3.35 24.08
C PHE A 99 33.42 -3.09 22.57
N ARG A 100 33.68 -4.10 21.73
CA ARG A 100 33.35 -4.07 20.31
C ARG A 100 32.61 -5.35 19.93
N PRO A 101 31.46 -5.26 19.23
CA PRO A 101 30.79 -6.45 18.72
C PRO A 101 31.59 -7.06 17.56
N ARG A 102 31.49 -8.37 17.33
CA ARG A 102 32.16 -9.03 16.20
C ARG A 102 31.70 -8.43 14.86
N ARG A 103 30.39 -8.26 14.74
CA ARG A 103 29.65 -7.72 13.59
C ARG A 103 29.13 -6.33 13.93
N SER A 104 28.82 -5.52 12.93
CA SER A 104 28.18 -4.23 13.18
C SER A 104 26.74 -4.44 13.66
N LEU A 105 26.36 -3.72 14.73
CA LEU A 105 24.98 -3.69 15.20
C LEU A 105 24.31 -2.43 14.65
N MET A 106 23.08 -2.60 14.17
CA MET A 106 22.30 -1.54 13.53
C MET A 106 21.00 -1.36 14.30
N PHE A 107 20.62 -0.12 14.58
CA PHE A 107 19.44 0.22 15.37
C PHE A 107 18.55 1.09 14.51
N CYS A 108 17.33 0.63 14.27
CA CYS A 108 16.42 1.27 13.33
C CYS A 108 15.17 1.74 14.05
N SER A 109 14.97 3.05 14.11
CA SER A 109 13.67 3.62 14.48
C SER A 109 12.96 4.05 13.21
N TRP A 110 12.00 3.24 12.77
CA TRP A 110 11.22 3.47 11.55
C TRP A 110 10.13 4.52 11.78
N GLY A 111 9.64 5.13 10.72
CA GLY A 111 8.53 6.08 10.76
C GLY A 111 7.58 5.91 9.57
N ALA A 112 6.29 6.17 9.78
CA ALA A 112 5.20 5.86 8.85
C ALA A 112 5.02 4.34 8.60
N GLU A 113 5.27 3.52 9.63
CA GLU A 113 4.90 2.11 9.62
C GLU A 113 3.39 1.94 9.60
N GLU A 114 2.68 2.73 10.41
CA GLU A 114 1.22 2.64 10.60
C GLU A 114 0.45 2.93 9.29
N TYR A 115 1.14 3.60 8.35
CA TYR A 115 0.66 3.98 7.03
C TYR A 115 1.05 2.99 5.92
N GLY A 116 1.58 1.81 6.28
CA GLY A 116 1.92 0.71 5.37
C GLY A 116 3.40 0.36 5.31
N LEU A 117 4.07 0.24 6.46
CA LEU A 117 5.48 -0.11 6.62
C LEU A 117 6.45 0.88 5.93
N VAL A 118 6.01 2.12 5.67
CA VAL A 118 6.66 3.00 4.69
C VAL A 118 8.11 3.29 5.06
N GLY A 119 8.40 3.56 6.34
CA GLY A 119 9.76 3.84 6.80
C GLY A 119 10.74 2.71 6.54
N SER A 120 10.43 1.50 7.02
CA SER A 120 11.29 0.32 6.84
C SER A 120 11.34 -0.15 5.39
N VAL A 121 10.20 -0.14 4.68
CA VAL A 121 10.12 -0.56 3.28
C VAL A 121 10.94 0.36 2.38
N GLU A 122 10.77 1.68 2.45
CA GLU A 122 11.53 2.63 1.61
C GLU A 122 13.02 2.55 1.93
N TYR A 123 13.41 2.45 3.20
CA TYR A 123 14.80 2.26 3.60
C TYR A 123 15.37 0.95 3.05
N VAL A 124 14.65 -0.17 3.20
CA VAL A 124 15.11 -1.45 2.67
C VAL A 124 15.19 -1.42 1.16
N GLN A 125 14.26 -0.77 0.45
CA GLN A 125 14.35 -0.60 -1.00
C GLN A 125 15.59 0.21 -1.43
N GLU A 126 15.89 1.33 -0.75
CA GLU A 126 17.10 2.14 -0.98
C GLU A 126 18.37 1.31 -0.78
N TYR A 127 18.44 0.54 0.31
CA TYR A 127 19.64 -0.19 0.72
C TYR A 127 19.64 -1.69 0.32
N VAL A 128 18.69 -2.16 -0.49
CA VAL A 128 18.41 -3.60 -0.71
C VAL A 128 19.64 -4.40 -1.14
N LYS A 129 20.52 -3.81 -1.95
CA LYS A 129 21.77 -4.45 -2.41
C LYS A 129 22.83 -4.54 -1.31
N VAL A 130 22.90 -3.52 -0.46
CA VAL A 130 23.84 -3.46 0.67
C VAL A 130 23.37 -4.44 1.74
N LEU A 131 22.08 -4.39 2.09
CA LEU A 131 21.46 -5.30 3.05
C LEU A 131 21.51 -6.74 2.53
N GLY A 132 21.11 -7.03 1.29
CA GLY A 132 21.17 -8.38 0.71
C GLY A 132 22.58 -9.01 0.70
N ALA A 133 23.65 -8.20 0.67
CA ALA A 133 25.03 -8.70 0.72
C ALA A 133 25.64 -8.75 2.12
N ARG A 134 25.05 -8.07 3.12
CA ARG A 134 25.69 -7.78 4.42
C ARG A 134 24.81 -8.10 5.63
N MET A 135 23.50 -8.15 5.47
CA MET A 135 22.54 -8.40 6.53
C MET A 135 22.60 -9.86 6.95
N VAL A 136 22.78 -10.09 8.25
CA VAL A 136 22.82 -11.42 8.86
C VAL A 136 21.47 -11.75 9.48
N SER A 137 20.88 -10.81 10.19
CA SER A 137 19.54 -10.96 10.77
C SER A 137 18.90 -9.62 11.14
N TYR A 138 17.57 -9.53 10.97
CA TYR A 138 16.74 -8.44 11.49
C TYR A 138 15.90 -8.93 12.68
N LEU A 139 16.02 -8.22 13.81
CA LEU A 139 15.24 -8.47 15.02
C LEU A 139 14.20 -7.34 15.11
N ASN A 140 12.92 -7.69 15.00
CA ASN A 140 11.81 -6.77 15.17
C ASN A 140 11.32 -6.77 16.61
N VAL A 141 10.99 -5.59 17.13
CA VAL A 141 10.37 -5.43 18.45
C VAL A 141 9.33 -4.32 18.38
N ASP A 142 8.18 -4.67 17.83
CA ASP A 142 6.98 -3.84 17.67
C ASP A 142 6.24 -3.71 19.02
N VAL A 143 5.15 -4.46 19.19
CA VAL A 143 4.47 -4.62 20.47
C VAL A 143 5.33 -5.49 21.38
N ALA A 144 6.24 -4.89 22.15
CA ALA A 144 7.13 -5.63 23.05
C ALA A 144 6.37 -6.41 24.14
N VAL A 145 5.20 -5.90 24.57
CA VAL A 145 4.32 -6.51 25.59
C VAL A 145 2.85 -6.16 25.32
N GLU A 146 2.03 -7.17 25.04
CA GLU A 146 0.56 -7.09 25.04
C GLU A 146 -0.08 -7.86 26.22
N GLY A 147 0.69 -8.71 26.91
CA GLY A 147 0.24 -9.48 28.07
C GLY A 147 1.39 -10.02 28.92
N ASN A 148 1.09 -10.84 29.92
CA ASN A 148 2.06 -11.36 30.90
C ASN A 148 2.19 -12.89 30.92
N HIS A 149 1.64 -13.59 29.92
CA HIS A 149 1.53 -15.04 29.93
C HIS A 149 2.82 -15.73 29.48
N THR A 150 3.32 -15.48 28.27
CA THR A 150 4.58 -16.05 27.75
C THR A 150 5.06 -15.25 26.54
N VAL A 151 6.30 -15.49 26.10
CA VAL A 151 6.76 -15.00 24.79
C VAL A 151 5.98 -15.67 23.66
N SER A 152 5.61 -14.87 22.66
CA SER A 152 5.18 -15.32 21.33
C SER A 152 6.25 -14.88 20.33
N ILE A 153 6.61 -15.77 19.40
CA ILE A 153 7.71 -15.55 18.47
C ILE A 153 7.34 -16.03 17.06
N ASN A 154 7.42 -15.11 16.11
CA ASN A 154 7.34 -15.36 14.68
C ASN A 154 8.77 -15.29 14.12
N THR A 155 9.23 -16.29 13.36
CA THR A 155 10.64 -16.32 12.94
C THR A 155 10.95 -17.12 11.69
N SER A 156 12.08 -16.80 11.04
CA SER A 156 12.72 -17.68 10.06
C SER A 156 13.31 -18.92 10.77
N PRO A 157 13.13 -20.15 10.24
CA PRO A 157 13.59 -21.38 10.89
C PRO A 157 15.08 -21.41 11.30
N MET A 158 15.94 -20.65 10.61
CA MET A 158 17.37 -20.56 10.88
C MET A 158 17.72 -19.93 12.24
N LEU A 159 16.78 -19.25 12.92
CA LEU A 159 17.02 -18.63 14.23
C LEU A 159 16.58 -19.49 15.42
N TYR A 160 15.98 -20.67 15.19
CA TYR A 160 15.45 -21.53 16.26
C TYR A 160 16.47 -21.81 17.38
N ASP A 161 17.67 -22.29 17.04
CA ASP A 161 18.69 -22.67 18.03
C ASP A 161 19.17 -21.48 18.88
N VAL A 162 19.32 -20.30 18.28
CA VAL A 162 19.76 -19.09 19.00
C VAL A 162 18.65 -18.57 19.92
N ILE A 163 17.39 -18.58 19.45
CA ILE A 163 16.21 -18.19 20.26
C ILE A 163 16.03 -19.14 21.45
N VAL A 164 16.09 -20.46 21.23
CA VAL A 164 16.00 -21.48 22.30
C VAL A 164 17.14 -21.35 23.30
N LYS A 165 18.36 -21.09 22.84
CA LYS A 165 19.53 -20.88 23.71
C LYS A 165 19.38 -19.61 24.55
N ALA A 166 18.95 -18.49 23.95
CA ALA A 166 18.70 -17.25 24.65
C ALA A 166 17.60 -17.40 25.71
N ALA A 167 16.47 -18.05 25.36
CA ALA A 167 15.36 -18.30 26.29
C ALA A 167 15.77 -19.14 27.52
N LYS A 168 16.78 -20.04 27.38
CA LYS A 168 17.37 -20.81 28.48
C LYS A 168 18.36 -20.01 29.35
N MET A 169 18.80 -18.84 28.92
CA MET A 169 19.73 -17.97 29.65
C MET A 169 19.01 -16.81 30.35
N VAL A 170 17.85 -16.38 29.86
CA VAL A 170 17.07 -15.29 30.44
C VAL A 170 16.14 -15.83 31.55
N PRO A 171 16.22 -15.33 32.79
CA PRO A 171 15.26 -15.66 33.85
C PRO A 171 13.84 -15.20 33.51
N SER A 172 12.81 -15.98 33.83
CA SER A 172 11.42 -15.54 33.69
C SER A 172 11.11 -14.41 34.68
N ALA A 173 10.40 -13.38 34.21
CA ALA A 173 10.03 -12.22 35.01
C ALA A 173 8.86 -12.45 35.97
N TYR A 174 8.06 -13.50 35.76
CA TYR A 174 6.77 -13.73 36.46
C TYR A 174 6.68 -15.06 37.20
N ASP A 175 7.74 -15.88 37.20
CA ASP A 175 7.78 -17.21 37.80
C ASP A 175 8.71 -17.28 39.03
N PRO A 176 8.64 -18.35 39.84
CA PRO A 176 9.56 -18.56 40.95
C PRO A 176 11.05 -18.45 40.57
N VAL A 177 11.84 -17.91 41.50
CA VAL A 177 13.29 -17.71 41.36
C VAL A 177 13.96 -19.01 40.88
N GLY A 178 14.64 -18.91 39.73
CA GLY A 178 15.36 -20.03 39.11
C GLY A 178 14.75 -20.57 37.82
N GLN A 179 13.51 -20.22 37.46
CA GLN A 179 12.94 -20.55 36.15
C GLN A 179 13.38 -19.58 35.06
N THR A 180 13.62 -20.12 33.86
CA THR A 180 13.99 -19.38 32.64
C THR A 180 12.76 -19.07 31.79
N VAL A 181 12.91 -18.18 30.81
CA VAL A 181 11.86 -17.92 29.79
C VAL A 181 11.52 -19.22 29.03
N TYR A 182 12.52 -20.06 28.75
CA TYR A 182 12.32 -21.37 28.13
C TYR A 182 11.48 -22.31 29.01
N ASP A 183 11.73 -22.36 30.33
CA ASP A 183 10.96 -23.22 31.24
C ASP A 183 9.49 -22.80 31.30
N LYS A 184 9.21 -21.49 31.34
CA LYS A 184 7.84 -20.95 31.27
C LYS A 184 7.20 -21.31 29.94
N TRP A 185 7.88 -21.05 28.82
CA TRP A 185 7.38 -21.31 27.47
C TRP A 185 7.03 -22.78 27.27
N MET A 186 7.92 -23.69 27.65
CA MET A 186 7.70 -25.14 27.60
C MET A 186 6.56 -25.65 28.50
N LYS A 187 6.23 -24.90 29.56
CA LYS A 187 5.12 -25.21 30.48
C LYS A 187 3.76 -24.76 29.94
N VAL A 188 3.69 -23.61 29.24
CA VAL A 188 2.40 -22.96 28.90
C VAL A 188 2.10 -22.87 27.39
N ASN A 189 3.10 -22.85 26.52
CA ASN A 189 2.94 -22.76 25.07
C ASN A 189 3.94 -23.68 24.33
N ARG A 190 3.79 -24.99 24.57
CA ARG A 190 4.59 -26.06 23.95
C ARG A 190 3.88 -26.67 22.75
N ASN A 191 4.61 -26.92 21.67
CA ASN A 191 4.10 -27.69 20.54
C ASN A 191 3.92 -29.16 20.92
N ASN A 192 2.68 -29.63 21.02
CA ASN A 192 2.37 -31.00 21.44
C ASN A 192 2.75 -32.09 20.40
N ARG A 193 3.15 -31.73 19.18
CA ARG A 193 3.62 -32.70 18.16
C ARG A 193 5.13 -32.92 18.23
N THR A 194 5.92 -31.86 18.44
CA THR A 194 7.39 -31.94 18.48
C THR A 194 7.97 -31.99 19.89
N ASN A 195 7.18 -31.63 20.91
CA ASN A 195 7.61 -31.45 22.30
C ASN A 195 8.70 -30.36 22.45
N GLU A 196 8.55 -29.27 21.69
CA GLU A 196 9.44 -28.10 21.65
C GLU A 196 8.67 -26.80 21.94
N PRO A 197 9.34 -25.64 22.14
CA PRO A 197 8.65 -24.36 22.25
C PRO A 197 7.82 -24.06 21.00
N ASN A 198 6.59 -23.60 21.17
CA ASN A 198 5.73 -23.31 20.04
C ASN A 198 6.09 -21.95 19.41
N MET A 199 6.76 -21.99 18.25
CA MET A 199 7.08 -20.83 17.41
C MET A 199 6.27 -20.86 16.11
N ILE A 200 6.00 -19.68 15.55
CA ILE A 200 5.37 -19.54 14.23
C ILE A 200 6.48 -19.33 13.19
N TYR A 201 6.48 -20.15 12.14
CA TYR A 201 7.47 -20.08 11.08
C TYR A 201 6.90 -19.39 9.83
N GLY A 202 7.50 -18.27 9.47
CA GLY A 202 6.99 -17.32 8.46
C GLY A 202 6.30 -16.14 9.13
N LEU A 203 6.91 -14.94 9.00
CA LEU A 203 6.47 -13.75 9.74
C LEU A 203 5.30 -13.02 9.04
N GLY A 204 5.12 -13.20 7.74
CA GLY A 204 4.07 -12.52 6.98
C GLY A 204 4.45 -11.08 6.62
N SER A 205 3.49 -10.17 6.67
CA SER A 205 3.64 -8.78 6.21
C SER A 205 3.07 -7.74 7.19
N ALA A 206 3.12 -8.03 8.49
CA ALA A 206 2.37 -7.28 9.51
C ALA A 206 3.20 -6.27 10.32
N SER A 207 4.52 -6.16 10.09
CA SER A 207 5.40 -5.17 10.72
C SER A 207 6.72 -5.06 9.92
N ASP A 208 7.64 -4.19 10.34
CA ASP A 208 8.83 -3.74 9.61
C ASP A 208 9.77 -4.86 9.11
N TYR A 209 9.75 -6.04 9.73
CA TYR A 209 10.51 -7.21 9.25
C TYR A 209 10.15 -7.62 7.82
N TYR A 210 8.96 -7.27 7.31
CA TYR A 210 8.46 -7.67 6.00
C TYR A 210 9.47 -7.37 4.88
N ALA A 211 10.03 -6.17 4.88
CA ALA A 211 10.97 -5.76 3.85
C ALA A 211 12.30 -6.54 3.94
N PHE A 212 12.78 -6.79 5.16
CA PHE A 212 13.99 -7.58 5.42
C PHE A 212 13.82 -9.07 5.04
N ASP A 213 12.61 -9.61 5.23
CA ASP A 213 12.26 -10.98 4.86
C ASP A 213 12.09 -11.13 3.33
N GLN A 214 11.26 -10.29 2.72
CA GLN A 214 10.79 -10.49 1.34
C GLN A 214 11.66 -9.80 0.28
N LEU A 215 12.35 -8.70 0.60
CA LEU A 215 13.20 -7.96 -0.36
C LEU A 215 14.69 -8.24 -0.18
N VAL A 216 15.13 -8.49 1.07
CA VAL A 216 16.54 -8.76 1.41
C VAL A 216 16.83 -10.25 1.57
N GLY A 217 15.86 -11.05 2.03
CA GLY A 217 16.05 -12.47 2.30
C GLY A 217 16.92 -12.75 3.54
N SER A 218 17.00 -11.82 4.51
CA SER A 218 17.68 -12.08 5.78
C SER A 218 16.86 -13.03 6.67
N SER A 219 17.49 -13.63 7.68
CA SER A 219 16.75 -14.35 8.73
C SER A 219 16.18 -13.36 9.74
N ASN A 220 14.89 -13.45 10.04
CA ASN A 220 14.20 -12.44 10.85
C ASN A 220 13.46 -13.08 12.04
N VAL A 221 13.28 -12.30 13.09
CA VAL A 221 12.49 -12.67 14.26
C VAL A 221 11.67 -11.48 14.71
N ASP A 222 10.42 -11.72 15.08
CA ASP A 222 9.53 -10.79 15.73
C ASP A 222 9.13 -11.40 17.07
N ILE A 223 9.17 -10.60 18.14
CA ILE A 223 9.10 -11.08 19.52
C ILE A 223 8.15 -10.17 20.29
N THR A 224 7.16 -10.77 20.94
CA THR A 224 6.25 -10.10 21.87
C THR A 224 6.05 -10.92 23.15
N TYR A 225 5.67 -10.26 24.25
CA TYR A 225 5.14 -10.95 25.43
C TYR A 225 3.61 -10.91 25.40
N SER A 226 3.00 -12.09 25.17
CA SER A 226 1.57 -12.23 24.87
C SER A 226 0.73 -12.58 26.10
N TYR A 227 -0.60 -12.42 25.96
CA TYR A 227 -1.61 -12.87 26.92
C TYR A 227 -1.95 -14.36 26.72
N ASN A 228 -2.78 -14.93 27.60
CA ASN A 228 -3.23 -16.32 27.45
C ASN A 228 -4.47 -16.40 26.55
N VAL A 229 -4.32 -16.94 25.33
CA VAL A 229 -5.43 -17.17 24.39
C VAL A 229 -6.54 -18.08 24.94
N VAL A 230 -6.25 -18.90 25.96
CA VAL A 230 -7.27 -19.73 26.63
C VAL A 230 -8.12 -18.91 27.60
N ASP A 231 -7.51 -18.00 28.37
CA ASP A 231 -8.21 -17.22 29.40
C ASP A 231 -8.94 -15.99 28.82
N HIS A 232 -8.43 -15.44 27.72
CA HIS A 232 -8.97 -14.24 27.07
C HIS A 232 -9.85 -14.52 25.84
N GLY A 233 -10.01 -15.80 25.49
CA GLY A 233 -10.58 -16.22 24.22
C GLY A 233 -9.62 -16.01 23.06
N ASN A 234 -9.93 -16.59 21.90
CA ASN A 234 -9.13 -16.49 20.69
C ASN A 234 -9.35 -15.13 19.98
N ILE A 235 -9.07 -14.04 20.70
CA ILE A 235 -9.05 -12.67 20.18
C ILE A 235 -7.79 -12.46 19.32
N SER A 236 -7.86 -11.53 18.37
CA SER A 236 -6.82 -11.37 17.33
C SER A 236 -5.66 -10.44 17.71
N SER A 237 -5.86 -9.57 18.71
CA SER A 237 -4.88 -8.62 19.25
C SER A 237 -5.38 -8.13 20.62
N TYR A 238 -4.60 -7.33 21.34
CA TYR A 238 -5.04 -6.73 22.61
C TYR A 238 -6.24 -5.78 22.42
N PRO A 239 -7.17 -5.67 23.39
CA PRO A 239 -8.49 -5.06 23.16
C PRO A 239 -8.54 -3.56 22.86
N LEU A 240 -7.41 -2.85 22.86
CA LEU A 240 -7.31 -1.38 22.72
C LEU A 240 -6.41 -0.94 21.56
N TYR A 241 -6.00 -1.90 20.72
CA TYR A 241 -5.23 -1.69 19.50
C TYR A 241 -5.77 -0.54 18.65
N HIS A 242 -4.90 0.39 18.27
CA HIS A 242 -5.19 1.56 17.43
C HIS A 242 -6.33 2.46 17.95
N THR A 243 -6.52 2.51 19.27
CA THR A 243 -7.51 3.41 19.90
C THR A 243 -6.86 4.58 20.65
N SER A 244 -7.59 5.67 20.81
CA SER A 244 -7.19 6.79 21.68
C SER A 244 -7.10 6.43 23.17
N TYR A 245 -7.54 5.22 23.57
CA TYR A 245 -7.37 4.68 24.92
C TYR A 245 -6.04 3.96 25.11
N GLU A 246 -5.24 3.82 24.06
CA GLU A 246 -3.91 3.23 24.11
C GLU A 246 -2.87 4.21 24.69
N VAL A 247 -3.01 4.45 25.99
CA VAL A 247 -2.28 5.49 26.73
C VAL A 247 -1.43 4.88 27.84
N PHE A 248 -0.35 5.54 28.24
CA PHE A 248 0.59 5.03 29.25
C PHE A 248 -0.07 4.62 30.59
N SER A 249 -1.19 5.26 31.00
CA SER A 249 -1.93 4.86 32.21
C SER A 249 -2.66 3.53 32.06
N MET A 250 -3.08 3.15 30.84
CA MET A 250 -3.59 1.82 30.52
C MET A 250 -2.46 0.80 30.58
N MET A 251 -1.36 1.07 29.88
CA MET A 251 -0.17 0.22 29.86
C MET A 251 0.31 -0.06 31.30
N LYS A 252 0.54 0.98 32.11
CA LYS A 252 0.94 0.87 33.52
C LYS A 252 -0.06 0.14 34.45
N LYS A 253 -1.35 0.10 34.11
CA LYS A 253 -2.39 -0.48 34.99
C LYS A 253 -2.79 -1.90 34.60
N HIS A 254 -2.69 -2.24 33.32
CA HIS A 254 -3.24 -3.46 32.74
C HIS A 254 -2.19 -4.33 32.03
N VAL A 255 -1.03 -3.76 31.64
CA VAL A 255 0.03 -4.45 30.89
C VAL A 255 1.34 -4.53 31.71
N VAL A 256 1.70 -3.46 32.43
CA VAL A 256 2.99 -3.26 33.09
C VAL A 256 2.83 -2.86 34.56
N TYR A 257 2.67 -3.87 35.43
CA TYR A 257 3.01 -3.74 36.85
C TYR A 257 4.33 -4.46 37.20
N ALA A 258 5.37 -4.20 36.40
CA ALA A 258 6.76 -4.21 36.87
C ALA A 258 7.69 -3.57 35.82
N PRO A 259 8.52 -2.57 36.17
CA PRO A 259 9.68 -2.19 35.38
C PRO A 259 10.76 -3.27 35.56
N ALA A 260 10.57 -4.41 34.89
CA ALA A 260 11.40 -5.59 35.04
C ALA A 260 11.81 -6.15 33.67
N LYS A 261 12.80 -5.46 33.10
CA LYS A 261 13.87 -6.03 32.27
C LYS A 261 13.54 -6.31 30.80
N ILE A 262 14.11 -5.40 30.00
CA ILE A 262 14.53 -5.57 28.59
C ILE A 262 15.57 -6.70 28.38
N ASN A 263 15.73 -7.63 29.34
CA ASN A 263 16.70 -8.71 29.29
C ASN A 263 16.36 -9.80 28.25
N VAL A 264 15.18 -9.82 27.64
CA VAL A 264 14.93 -10.69 26.46
C VAL A 264 15.62 -10.12 25.22
N TYR A 265 15.67 -8.79 25.12
CA TYR A 265 16.08 -8.08 23.91
C TYR A 265 17.51 -7.51 23.99
N ALA A 266 18.01 -7.24 25.20
CA ALA A 266 19.41 -6.85 25.46
C ALA A 266 20.34 -8.04 25.80
N ALA A 267 19.86 -9.29 25.75
CA ALA A 267 20.66 -10.47 26.13
C ALA A 267 21.83 -10.82 25.20
N ASP A 268 21.85 -10.31 23.96
CA ASP A 268 23.05 -10.31 23.09
C ASP A 268 23.57 -8.88 22.84
N GLY A 269 22.93 -7.91 23.51
CA GLY A 269 23.45 -6.60 23.78
C GLY A 269 24.25 -6.60 25.09
N PHE A 270 24.10 -5.53 25.87
CA PHE A 270 24.89 -5.26 27.08
C PHE A 270 23.93 -4.69 28.19
N PRO A 271 24.28 -4.53 29.51
CA PRO A 271 23.32 -4.17 30.61
C PRO A 271 23.03 -2.72 31.18
N SER A 272 23.64 -1.58 30.79
CA SER A 272 23.30 -0.20 31.24
C SER A 272 22.66 0.79 30.20
N LEU A 273 21.32 0.77 29.94
CA LEU A 273 20.71 1.50 28.78
C LEU A 273 19.63 2.57 29.01
N SER A 274 18.80 2.45 30.03
CA SER A 274 17.72 3.40 30.37
C SER A 274 18.04 4.90 30.25
N ASP A 275 19.14 5.35 30.88
CA ASP A 275 19.28 6.71 31.40
C ASP A 275 19.61 7.85 30.38
N ALA A 276 19.17 7.87 29.11
CA ALA A 276 19.71 8.87 28.13
C ALA A 276 18.82 9.64 27.11
N ILE A 277 17.52 9.37 26.88
CA ILE A 277 16.92 9.67 25.54
C ILE A 277 15.86 10.82 25.47
N ILE A 278 15.69 11.67 26.50
CA ILE A 278 14.43 12.44 26.70
C ILE A 278 14.51 13.97 26.36
N SER A 279 14.76 14.48 25.12
CA SER A 279 15.10 15.95 24.98
C SER A 279 14.68 16.95 23.85
N ASP A 280 14.48 16.68 22.54
CA ASP A 280 14.12 17.74 21.53
C ASP A 280 13.44 17.18 20.26
N ASP A 281 12.68 18.01 19.49
CA ASP A 281 11.82 17.58 18.35
C ASP A 281 11.23 18.66 17.38
N SER A 282 11.34 19.99 17.62
CA SER A 282 10.30 20.92 17.09
C SER A 282 10.47 21.62 15.71
N ARG A 283 11.63 21.59 15.05
CA ARG A 283 11.90 22.44 13.85
C ARG A 283 11.65 21.81 12.48
N GLU A 284 11.48 20.49 12.43
CA GLU A 284 11.68 19.70 11.22
C GLU A 284 10.41 19.62 10.33
N ILE A 285 9.23 19.63 10.94
CA ILE A 285 7.92 19.49 10.27
C ILE A 285 7.59 20.65 9.32
N ALA A 286 8.01 21.88 9.63
CA ALA A 286 7.63 23.07 8.85
C ALA A 286 8.24 23.11 7.44
N ASN A 287 9.40 22.48 7.24
CA ASN A 287 10.10 22.43 5.95
C ASN A 287 9.36 21.51 4.96
N GLN A 288 8.89 20.35 5.43
CA GLN A 288 8.16 19.36 4.63
C GLN A 288 6.91 19.97 3.97
N ILE A 289 6.13 20.71 4.77
CA ILE A 289 4.86 21.32 4.34
C ILE A 289 5.10 22.32 3.21
N ALA A 290 6.19 23.10 3.28
CA ALA A 290 6.54 24.06 2.23
C ALA A 290 6.88 23.36 0.90
N ILE A 291 7.64 22.27 0.93
CA ILE A 291 8.02 21.48 -0.26
C ILE A 291 6.78 20.85 -0.89
N ALA A 292 5.94 20.20 -0.08
CA ALA A 292 4.70 19.58 -0.54
C ALA A 292 3.76 20.62 -1.17
N THR A 293 3.67 21.83 -0.61
CA THR A 293 2.83 22.92 -1.15
C THR A 293 3.32 23.40 -2.52
N ASP A 294 4.62 23.61 -2.71
CA ASP A 294 5.16 24.10 -3.99
C ASP A 294 5.01 23.07 -5.11
N LEU A 295 5.40 21.81 -4.85
CA LEU A 295 5.33 20.73 -5.83
C LEU A 295 3.89 20.35 -6.24
N THR A 296 2.89 20.54 -5.37
CA THR A 296 1.49 20.26 -5.69
C THR A 296 0.72 21.47 -6.24
N SER A 297 1.37 22.64 -6.37
CA SER A 297 0.71 23.87 -6.84
C SER A 297 0.32 23.85 -8.33
N ARG A 298 0.89 22.95 -9.13
CA ARG A 298 0.67 22.83 -10.60
C ARG A 298 0.62 21.36 -11.03
N PRO A 299 -0.12 20.99 -12.08
CA PRO A 299 -0.15 19.61 -12.57
C PRO A 299 1.15 19.29 -13.31
N HIS A 300 1.92 18.31 -12.82
CA HIS A 300 3.25 17.97 -13.32
C HIS A 300 3.26 16.65 -14.11
N LEU A 301 2.38 16.53 -15.12
CA LEU A 301 2.31 15.33 -15.96
C LEU A 301 3.60 15.19 -16.79
N ALA A 302 4.22 14.01 -16.70
CA ALA A 302 5.51 13.70 -17.33
C ALA A 302 5.61 14.21 -18.78
N GLY A 303 6.72 14.86 -19.12
CA GLY A 303 7.01 15.36 -20.47
C GLY A 303 6.24 16.63 -20.89
N LEU A 304 5.46 17.24 -20.00
CA LEU A 304 4.91 18.60 -20.17
C LEU A 304 5.86 19.66 -19.58
N PRO A 305 5.71 20.97 -19.93
CA PRO A 305 6.56 22.03 -19.38
C PRO A 305 6.60 22.08 -17.84
N GLU A 306 5.49 21.80 -17.17
CA GLU A 306 5.33 21.82 -15.71
C GLU A 306 6.12 20.69 -15.01
N ASP A 307 6.32 19.55 -15.68
CA ASP A 307 7.22 18.48 -15.24
C ASP A 307 8.70 18.94 -15.30
N LEU A 308 9.07 19.72 -16.31
CA LEU A 308 10.42 20.33 -16.37
C LEU A 308 10.59 21.45 -15.33
N GLU A 309 9.56 22.27 -15.06
CA GLU A 309 9.62 23.29 -13.99
C GLU A 309 9.84 22.63 -12.63
N SER A 310 9.07 21.61 -12.30
CA SER A 310 9.21 20.87 -11.04
C SER A 310 10.56 20.13 -10.96
N ALA A 311 11.13 19.69 -12.09
CA ALA A 311 12.53 19.24 -12.15
C ALA A 311 13.54 20.34 -11.78
N GLN A 312 13.32 21.56 -12.28
CA GLN A 312 14.17 22.71 -11.99
C GLN A 312 14.10 23.14 -10.53
N VAL A 313 12.91 23.07 -9.89
CA VAL A 313 12.75 23.34 -8.44
C VAL A 313 13.63 22.39 -7.61
N ILE A 314 13.56 21.08 -7.87
CA ILE A 314 14.38 20.08 -7.16
C ILE A 314 15.87 20.30 -7.44
N GLU A 315 16.24 20.58 -8.70
CA GLU A 315 17.62 20.88 -9.10
C GLU A 315 18.19 22.09 -8.36
N GLN A 316 17.46 23.21 -8.28
CA GLN A 316 17.92 24.40 -7.57
C GLN A 316 18.01 24.18 -6.06
N ARG A 317 17.07 23.43 -5.47
CA ARG A 317 17.10 23.12 -4.03
C ARG A 317 18.30 22.26 -3.67
N TRP A 318 18.56 21.18 -4.42
CA TRP A 318 19.75 20.33 -4.21
C TRP A 318 21.07 21.05 -4.48
N ILE A 319 21.14 21.99 -5.43
CA ILE A 319 22.30 22.87 -5.60
C ILE A 319 22.51 23.76 -4.36
N THR A 320 21.42 24.31 -3.82
CA THR A 320 21.44 25.15 -2.60
C THR A 320 21.85 24.35 -1.37
N ASP A 321 21.38 23.11 -1.25
CA ASP A 321 21.72 22.14 -0.20
C ASP A 321 23.16 21.56 -0.37
N GLY A 322 23.89 21.97 -1.41
CA GLY A 322 25.31 21.65 -1.61
C GLY A 322 25.62 20.40 -2.44
N LEU A 323 24.63 19.76 -3.06
CA LEU A 323 24.85 18.60 -3.93
C LEU A 323 25.36 19.01 -5.32
N LYS A 324 26.19 18.15 -5.93
CA LYS A 324 26.47 18.24 -7.37
C LYS A 324 25.32 17.63 -8.16
N VAL A 325 24.50 18.45 -8.78
CA VAL A 325 23.33 17.98 -9.56
C VAL A 325 23.65 17.76 -11.04
N THR A 326 23.03 16.75 -11.63
CA THR A 326 22.94 16.52 -13.07
C THR A 326 21.49 16.24 -13.46
N LYS A 327 21.08 16.61 -14.68
CA LYS A 327 19.70 16.45 -15.16
C LYS A 327 19.64 15.69 -16.48
N PRO A 328 19.87 14.35 -16.48
CA PRO A 328 19.84 13.56 -17.71
C PRO A 328 18.45 13.55 -18.34
N LYS A 329 18.44 13.73 -19.66
CA LYS A 329 17.25 13.82 -20.53
C LYS A 329 17.08 12.53 -21.32
N TYR A 330 15.85 12.03 -21.43
CA TYR A 330 15.51 10.91 -22.30
C TYR A 330 14.31 11.26 -23.19
N ASN A 331 14.39 10.92 -24.48
CA ASN A 331 13.27 11.07 -25.41
C ASN A 331 12.45 9.77 -25.39
N VAL A 332 11.29 9.76 -24.75
CA VAL A 332 10.47 8.56 -24.52
C VAL A 332 9.09 8.71 -25.15
N LEU A 333 8.47 7.59 -25.54
CA LEU A 333 7.09 7.56 -26.00
C LEU A 333 6.13 7.67 -24.82
N LEU A 334 5.36 8.75 -24.77
CA LEU A 334 4.28 8.97 -23.80
C LEU A 334 2.91 9.01 -24.50
N SER A 335 1.84 9.06 -23.72
CA SER A 335 0.47 9.06 -24.22
C SER A 335 -0.35 10.16 -23.52
N TYR A 336 -1.15 10.90 -24.29
CA TYR A 336 -1.95 12.04 -23.81
C TYR A 336 -3.36 12.02 -24.39
N PRO A 337 -4.39 12.49 -23.65
CA PRO A 337 -5.72 12.72 -24.19
C PRO A 337 -5.76 14.02 -25.00
N ASP A 338 -6.72 14.16 -25.91
CA ASP A 338 -7.05 15.45 -26.51
C ASP A 338 -7.96 16.25 -25.57
N ASP A 339 -7.42 17.29 -24.94
CA ASP A 339 -8.14 18.14 -24.01
C ASP A 339 -9.21 19.04 -24.68
N ASN A 340 -9.19 19.16 -26.01
CA ASN A 340 -10.23 19.83 -26.81
C ASN A 340 -11.30 18.86 -27.32
N ASN A 341 -10.97 17.56 -27.42
CA ASN A 341 -11.88 16.49 -27.83
C ASN A 341 -11.91 15.38 -26.78
N PRO A 342 -12.61 15.58 -25.63
CA PRO A 342 -12.63 14.59 -24.56
C PRO A 342 -13.04 13.20 -25.04
N ASN A 343 -12.33 12.20 -24.53
CA ASN A 343 -12.72 10.80 -24.64
C ASN A 343 -14.11 10.62 -24.01
N ARG A 344 -14.94 9.77 -24.60
CA ARG A 344 -16.32 9.59 -24.13
C ARG A 344 -16.89 8.21 -24.41
N VAL A 345 -17.87 7.84 -23.58
CA VAL A 345 -18.78 6.74 -23.83
C VAL A 345 -20.18 7.32 -24.10
N THR A 346 -20.88 6.83 -25.12
CA THR A 346 -22.25 7.25 -25.44
C THR A 346 -23.19 6.06 -25.55
N LEU A 347 -24.47 6.29 -25.21
CA LEU A 347 -25.59 5.38 -25.44
C LEU A 347 -26.56 6.03 -26.43
N THR A 348 -26.98 5.28 -27.45
CA THR A 348 -27.92 5.76 -28.49
C THR A 348 -29.03 4.75 -28.77
N ASN A 349 -30.19 5.26 -29.18
CA ASN A 349 -31.34 4.49 -29.64
C ASN A 349 -31.15 4.03 -31.10
N SER A 350 -32.06 3.17 -31.58
CA SER A 350 -32.06 2.60 -32.94
C SER A 350 -32.25 3.63 -34.06
N ASP A 351 -32.77 4.81 -33.73
CA ASP A 351 -32.89 5.99 -34.60
C ASP A 351 -31.65 6.90 -34.59
N GLY A 352 -30.65 6.58 -33.76
CA GLY A 352 -29.45 7.40 -33.53
C GLY A 352 -29.62 8.50 -32.47
N THR A 353 -30.77 8.61 -31.81
CA THR A 353 -31.00 9.60 -30.75
C THR A 353 -30.09 9.32 -29.54
N LEU A 354 -29.41 10.36 -29.05
CA LEU A 354 -28.53 10.28 -27.87
C LEU A 354 -29.36 10.11 -26.59
N ILE A 355 -29.04 9.07 -25.81
CA ILE A 355 -29.66 8.76 -24.52
C ILE A 355 -28.77 9.31 -23.39
N PHE A 356 -27.48 8.99 -23.44
CA PHE A 356 -26.49 9.37 -22.44
C PHE A 356 -25.12 9.57 -23.08
N GLN A 357 -24.33 10.49 -22.52
CA GLN A 357 -22.93 10.71 -22.86
C GLN A 357 -22.18 11.03 -21.57
N THR A 358 -21.03 10.38 -21.37
CA THR A 358 -20.10 10.72 -20.28
C THR A 358 -19.54 12.14 -20.46
N ALA A 359 -19.33 12.87 -19.37
CA ALA A 359 -18.75 14.21 -19.39
C ALA A 359 -17.32 14.23 -19.97
N GLY A 360 -16.56 13.14 -19.79
CA GLY A 360 -15.15 13.06 -20.20
C GLY A 360 -14.22 13.97 -19.40
N VAL A 361 -14.70 14.55 -18.30
CA VAL A 361 -14.02 15.44 -17.37
C VAL A 361 -14.52 15.19 -15.95
N GLU A 362 -13.69 15.48 -14.94
CA GLU A 362 -14.08 15.41 -13.54
C GLU A 362 -14.81 16.68 -13.08
N HIS A 363 -15.53 16.60 -11.96
CA HIS A 363 -16.11 17.77 -11.31
C HIS A 363 -15.01 18.62 -10.65
N VAL A 364 -15.00 19.92 -10.95
CA VAL A 364 -14.06 20.89 -10.35
C VAL A 364 -14.68 21.46 -9.08
N TYR A 365 -14.10 21.14 -7.92
CA TYR A 365 -14.55 21.60 -6.61
C TYR A 365 -14.01 23.00 -6.26
N ASP A 366 -12.79 23.29 -6.69
CA ASP A 366 -12.11 24.57 -6.49
C ASP A 366 -11.72 25.13 -7.85
N THR A 367 -12.38 26.21 -8.27
CA THR A 367 -12.16 26.87 -9.55
C THR A 367 -10.87 27.68 -9.62
N THR A 368 -10.13 27.79 -8.51
CA THR A 368 -8.78 28.38 -8.49
C THR A 368 -7.69 27.36 -8.84
N GLN A 369 -8.01 26.06 -8.82
CA GLN A 369 -7.05 25.02 -9.20
C GLN A 369 -6.73 25.04 -10.70
N PRO A 370 -5.46 24.79 -11.08
CA PRO A 370 -5.07 24.70 -12.48
C PRO A 370 -5.72 23.49 -13.17
N LYS A 371 -6.12 23.65 -14.44
CA LYS A 371 -6.73 22.58 -15.24
C LYS A 371 -5.78 21.38 -15.35
N THR A 372 -6.27 20.20 -15.01
CA THR A 372 -5.59 18.92 -15.24
C THR A 372 -6.00 18.30 -16.58
N VAL A 373 -5.21 17.35 -17.10
CA VAL A 373 -5.58 16.59 -18.31
C VAL A 373 -6.85 15.77 -18.08
N ASN A 374 -7.67 15.63 -19.12
CA ASN A 374 -8.92 14.86 -19.02
C ASN A 374 -8.68 13.38 -18.61
N PRO A 375 -9.65 12.70 -17.96
CA PRO A 375 -9.50 11.29 -17.60
C PRO A 375 -9.31 10.37 -18.81
N PHE A 376 -8.27 9.55 -18.77
CA PHE A 376 -7.90 8.60 -19.82
C PHE A 376 -7.08 7.44 -19.27
N ILE A 377 -7.07 6.32 -19.99
CA ILE A 377 -6.08 5.25 -19.81
C ILE A 377 -4.98 5.50 -20.84
N ALA A 378 -3.75 5.70 -20.37
CA ALA A 378 -2.59 5.96 -21.22
C ALA A 378 -2.18 4.68 -21.97
N TYR A 379 -1.77 4.86 -23.23
CA TYR A 379 -1.40 3.81 -24.18
C TYR A 379 -2.53 2.95 -24.77
N THR A 380 -3.81 3.27 -24.52
CA THR A 380 -4.90 2.72 -25.35
C THR A 380 -4.97 3.45 -26.69
N PRO A 381 -5.27 2.76 -27.80
CA PRO A 381 -5.27 3.35 -29.13
C PRO A 381 -6.40 4.36 -29.32
N ASN A 382 -6.12 5.36 -30.15
CA ASN A 382 -7.14 6.22 -30.75
C ASN A 382 -8.14 5.36 -31.53
N GLY A 383 -9.43 5.66 -31.42
CA GLY A 383 -10.45 4.93 -32.16
C GLY A 383 -11.86 5.20 -31.70
N THR A 384 -12.80 4.82 -32.55
CA THR A 384 -14.23 4.76 -32.21
C THR A 384 -14.68 3.32 -32.40
N VAL A 385 -15.23 2.72 -31.36
CA VAL A 385 -15.77 1.35 -31.40
C VAL A 385 -17.17 1.35 -30.82
N SER A 386 -18.10 0.70 -31.51
CA SER A 386 -19.52 0.74 -31.18
C SER A 386 -20.11 -0.67 -31.25
N SER A 387 -20.96 -1.02 -30.29
CA SER A 387 -21.55 -2.36 -30.17
C SER A 387 -22.98 -2.27 -29.62
N SER A 388 -23.85 -3.20 -30.03
CA SER A 388 -25.13 -3.42 -29.35
C SER A 388 -24.98 -4.23 -28.04
N LYS A 389 -23.79 -4.80 -27.80
CA LYS A 389 -23.52 -5.71 -26.69
C LYS A 389 -22.58 -5.09 -25.66
N LEU A 390 -23.02 -5.10 -24.40
CA LEU A 390 -22.22 -4.73 -23.23
C LEU A 390 -22.22 -5.90 -22.23
N TYR A 391 -21.04 -6.29 -21.76
CA TYR A 391 -20.88 -7.31 -20.71
C TYR A 391 -20.13 -6.76 -19.49
N TYR A 392 -20.52 -7.21 -18.30
CA TYR A 392 -19.85 -6.87 -17.05
C TYR A 392 -19.01 -8.05 -16.58
N ALA A 393 -17.73 -7.78 -16.35
CA ALA A 393 -16.72 -8.78 -16.04
C ALA A 393 -16.04 -8.56 -14.68
N ASN A 394 -16.80 -8.10 -13.67
CA ASN A 394 -16.33 -7.94 -12.30
C ASN A 394 -15.02 -7.12 -12.20
N TYR A 395 -13.91 -7.65 -11.68
CA TYR A 395 -12.62 -6.95 -11.62
C TYR A 395 -11.77 -7.17 -12.87
N GLY A 396 -12.26 -7.89 -13.88
CA GLY A 396 -11.50 -8.18 -15.10
C GLY A 396 -10.35 -9.16 -14.87
N GLU A 397 -10.37 -9.91 -13.77
CA GLU A 397 -9.45 -11.02 -13.54
C GLU A 397 -9.61 -12.08 -14.64
N LEU A 398 -8.59 -12.89 -14.89
CA LEU A 398 -8.65 -13.86 -15.99
C LEU A 398 -9.78 -14.87 -15.76
N GLU A 399 -9.95 -15.25 -14.50
CA GLU A 399 -10.99 -16.09 -13.92
C GLU A 399 -12.39 -15.44 -14.10
N ASP A 400 -12.49 -14.12 -13.99
CA ASP A 400 -13.75 -13.40 -14.19
C ASP A 400 -14.21 -13.51 -15.65
N LEU A 401 -13.31 -13.25 -16.60
CA LEU A 401 -13.62 -13.35 -18.03
C LEU A 401 -13.90 -14.80 -18.45
N GLN A 402 -13.19 -15.79 -17.87
CA GLN A 402 -13.47 -17.21 -18.08
C GLN A 402 -14.87 -17.59 -17.56
N LYS A 403 -15.24 -17.18 -16.34
CA LYS A 403 -16.57 -17.39 -15.75
C LYS A 403 -17.66 -16.74 -16.61
N LEU A 404 -17.48 -15.49 -17.01
CA LEU A 404 -18.38 -14.80 -17.94
C LEU A 404 -18.53 -15.58 -19.26
N ALA A 405 -17.42 -15.93 -19.92
CA ALA A 405 -17.43 -16.65 -21.21
C ALA A 405 -18.11 -18.03 -21.12
N SER A 406 -18.02 -18.72 -19.97
CA SER A 406 -18.75 -19.97 -19.72
C SER A 406 -20.26 -19.79 -19.57
N ILE A 407 -20.72 -18.60 -19.14
CA ILE A 407 -22.12 -18.29 -18.86
C ILE A 407 -22.83 -17.72 -20.10
N VAL A 408 -22.19 -16.78 -20.80
CA VAL A 408 -22.78 -16.12 -21.98
C VAL A 408 -22.34 -16.73 -23.31
N GLY A 409 -21.37 -17.64 -23.28
CA GLY A 409 -20.72 -18.22 -24.46
C GLY A 409 -19.61 -17.32 -25.01
N ASN A 410 -18.43 -17.89 -25.28
CA ASN A 410 -17.25 -17.13 -25.76
C ASN A 410 -17.52 -16.34 -27.06
N ALA A 411 -18.34 -16.88 -27.97
CA ALA A 411 -18.73 -16.20 -29.21
C ALA A 411 -19.56 -14.92 -28.98
N SER A 412 -20.20 -14.78 -27.81
CA SER A 412 -21.01 -13.61 -27.46
C SER A 412 -20.15 -12.40 -27.08
N LEU A 413 -18.96 -12.64 -26.53
CA LEU A 413 -17.98 -11.60 -26.16
C LEU A 413 -17.24 -11.00 -27.37
N GLN A 414 -17.20 -11.73 -28.50
CA GLN A 414 -16.63 -11.24 -29.75
C GLN A 414 -17.37 -9.99 -30.25
N SER A 415 -16.62 -8.93 -30.57
CA SER A 415 -17.16 -7.63 -30.99
C SER A 415 -18.10 -6.96 -29.97
N SER A 416 -17.95 -7.29 -28.68
CA SER A 416 -18.63 -6.62 -27.57
C SER A 416 -17.78 -5.50 -26.95
N ILE A 417 -18.41 -4.69 -26.09
CA ILE A 417 -17.69 -3.82 -25.15
C ILE A 417 -17.81 -4.45 -23.75
N ILE A 418 -16.72 -4.44 -22.98
CA ILE A 418 -16.68 -5.00 -21.63
C ILE A 418 -16.45 -3.91 -20.59
N ILE A 419 -17.32 -3.83 -19.58
CA ILE A 419 -17.20 -2.94 -18.42
C ILE A 419 -16.68 -3.70 -17.19
N MET A 420 -15.68 -3.14 -16.52
CA MET A 420 -14.96 -3.75 -15.40
C MET A 420 -14.67 -2.74 -14.28
N ARG A 421 -14.57 -3.25 -13.05
CA ARG A 421 -14.15 -2.52 -11.86
C ARG A 421 -12.63 -2.36 -11.82
N TYR A 422 -12.17 -1.19 -11.36
CA TYR A 422 -10.81 -1.03 -10.84
C TYR A 422 -10.61 -1.83 -9.54
N GLY A 423 -9.36 -2.09 -9.15
CA GLY A 423 -9.00 -2.94 -7.99
C GLY A 423 -8.50 -4.34 -8.37
N ARG A 424 -8.00 -5.10 -7.39
CA ARG A 424 -7.45 -6.47 -7.48
C ARG A 424 -6.19 -6.63 -8.36
N ILE A 425 -6.26 -6.34 -9.66
CA ILE A 425 -5.18 -6.51 -10.63
C ILE A 425 -4.84 -5.20 -11.36
N TYR A 426 -3.68 -5.17 -12.02
CA TYR A 426 -3.24 -4.02 -12.80
C TYR A 426 -4.18 -3.73 -13.99
N ARG A 427 -4.37 -2.44 -14.29
CA ARG A 427 -5.39 -2.00 -15.27
C ARG A 427 -5.07 -2.36 -16.72
N GLY A 428 -3.79 -2.49 -17.07
CA GLY A 428 -3.39 -2.98 -18.40
C GLY A 428 -3.85 -4.41 -18.63
N ASP A 429 -3.73 -5.27 -17.61
CA ASP A 429 -4.12 -6.68 -17.70
C ASP A 429 -5.62 -6.82 -17.92
N LYS A 430 -6.46 -6.02 -17.25
CA LYS A 430 -7.92 -5.96 -17.49
C LYS A 430 -8.26 -5.72 -18.98
N VAL A 431 -7.59 -4.74 -19.60
CA VAL A 431 -7.81 -4.40 -21.03
C VAL A 431 -7.27 -5.51 -21.94
N MET A 432 -6.11 -6.10 -21.60
CA MET A 432 -5.54 -7.23 -22.33
C MET A 432 -6.38 -8.51 -22.21
N HIS A 433 -7.01 -8.76 -21.07
CA HIS A 433 -7.98 -9.85 -20.88
C HIS A 433 -9.23 -9.62 -21.73
N ALA A 434 -9.85 -8.44 -21.66
CA ALA A 434 -11.01 -8.12 -22.51
C ALA A 434 -10.70 -8.29 -24.01
N GLN A 435 -9.52 -7.84 -24.46
CA GLN A 435 -9.02 -8.06 -25.81
C GLN A 435 -8.83 -9.54 -26.15
N TYR A 436 -8.26 -10.34 -25.22
CA TYR A 436 -8.05 -11.78 -25.41
C TYR A 436 -9.38 -12.54 -25.62
N PHE A 437 -10.45 -12.11 -24.95
CA PHE A 437 -11.81 -12.64 -25.15
C PHE A 437 -12.57 -12.00 -26.34
N GLY A 438 -11.90 -11.18 -27.16
CA GLY A 438 -12.42 -10.63 -28.42
C GLY A 438 -13.34 -9.41 -28.27
N ALA A 439 -13.32 -8.73 -27.11
CA ALA A 439 -13.94 -7.41 -26.99
C ALA A 439 -13.25 -6.43 -27.94
N ILE A 440 -14.01 -5.48 -28.49
CA ILE A 440 -13.49 -4.39 -29.33
C ILE A 440 -13.24 -3.11 -28.56
N GLY A 441 -13.72 -3.01 -27.32
CA GLY A 441 -13.45 -1.90 -26.42
C GLY A 441 -13.69 -2.26 -24.96
N ALA A 442 -13.11 -1.47 -24.04
CA ALA A 442 -13.28 -1.66 -22.61
C ALA A 442 -13.63 -0.37 -21.86
N ILE A 443 -14.37 -0.50 -20.77
CA ILE A 443 -14.75 0.60 -19.87
C ILE A 443 -14.29 0.21 -18.47
N LEU A 444 -13.49 1.06 -17.82
CA LEU A 444 -13.08 0.87 -16.43
C LEU A 444 -13.78 1.88 -15.52
N TYR A 445 -14.23 1.47 -14.34
CA TYR A 445 -14.80 2.41 -13.37
C TYR A 445 -14.43 2.06 -11.93
N ASN A 446 -14.47 3.06 -11.06
CA ASN A 446 -14.13 2.95 -9.64
C ASN A 446 -15.38 2.64 -8.80
N ASP A 447 -15.76 1.37 -8.63
CA ASP A 447 -16.98 1.02 -7.89
C ASP A 447 -16.93 1.54 -6.42
N PRO A 448 -18.02 2.12 -5.90
CA PRO A 448 -18.05 2.61 -4.52
C PRO A 448 -17.76 1.52 -3.47
N ALA A 449 -17.91 0.23 -3.80
CA ALA A 449 -17.54 -0.86 -2.92
C ALA A 449 -16.06 -0.81 -2.47
N ASP A 450 -15.18 -0.32 -3.35
CA ASP A 450 -13.74 -0.19 -3.08
C ASP A 450 -13.32 1.27 -2.84
N TYR A 451 -13.98 2.24 -3.49
CA TYR A 451 -13.52 3.64 -3.56
C TYR A 451 -14.38 4.65 -2.76
N ALA A 452 -15.57 4.25 -2.29
CA ALA A 452 -16.43 5.04 -1.41
C ALA A 452 -17.33 4.15 -0.51
N PRO A 453 -16.77 3.20 0.27
CA PRO A 453 -17.54 2.15 0.95
C PRO A 453 -18.47 2.65 2.06
N PHE A 454 -18.31 3.89 2.50
CA PHE A 454 -19.12 4.54 3.53
C PHE A 454 -20.26 5.41 2.97
N GLY A 455 -20.37 5.53 1.64
CA GLY A 455 -21.47 6.20 0.96
C GLY A 455 -21.02 7.12 -0.17
N THR A 456 -21.95 7.49 -1.05
CA THR A 456 -21.70 8.20 -2.31
C THR A 456 -22.34 9.59 -2.39
N THR A 457 -22.99 10.05 -1.32
CA THR A 457 -23.56 11.41 -1.22
C THR A 457 -22.45 12.45 -1.07
N SER A 458 -22.73 13.72 -1.38
CA SER A 458 -21.73 14.81 -1.41
C SER A 458 -21.05 15.07 -0.05
N ASP A 459 -21.67 14.67 1.04
CA ASP A 459 -21.13 14.71 2.39
C ASP A 459 -20.32 13.46 2.78
N GLN A 460 -20.29 12.40 1.94
CA GLN A 460 -19.46 11.20 2.12
C GLN A 460 -18.21 11.15 1.23
N VAL A 461 -18.12 12.04 0.25
CA VAL A 461 -17.05 12.05 -0.76
C VAL A 461 -16.34 13.41 -0.79
N TYR A 462 -15.28 13.52 -1.58
CA TYR A 462 -14.57 14.79 -1.82
C TYR A 462 -15.54 15.89 -2.32
N ASP A 463 -15.40 17.17 -1.95
CA ASP A 463 -14.33 17.82 -1.17
C ASP A 463 -14.44 17.66 0.35
N GLN A 464 -15.60 17.20 0.82
CA GLN A 464 -15.83 17.01 2.24
C GLN A 464 -14.93 15.89 2.77
N LYS A 465 -14.87 14.75 2.06
CA LYS A 465 -14.23 13.52 2.54
C LYS A 465 -13.09 13.08 1.62
N TRP A 466 -12.24 12.17 2.08
CA TRP A 466 -11.23 11.54 1.21
C TRP A 466 -11.76 10.51 0.20
N TYR A 467 -13.03 10.07 0.31
CA TYR A 467 -13.58 9.08 -0.62
C TYR A 467 -13.86 9.68 -1.99
N MET A 468 -13.80 8.81 -3.00
CA MET A 468 -13.92 9.21 -4.40
C MET A 468 -15.32 9.79 -4.67
N PRO A 469 -15.43 10.94 -5.35
CA PRO A 469 -16.72 11.50 -5.77
C PRO A 469 -17.25 10.82 -7.04
N PRO A 470 -18.55 10.99 -7.40
CA PRO A 470 -19.18 10.26 -8.51
C PRO A 470 -18.60 10.51 -9.90
N SER A 471 -17.92 11.64 -10.10
CA SER A 471 -17.17 11.96 -11.32
C SER A 471 -15.68 11.61 -11.25
N GLY A 472 -15.16 11.29 -10.06
CA GLY A 472 -13.75 10.96 -9.84
C GLY A 472 -13.35 9.72 -10.64
N THR A 473 -12.27 9.85 -11.42
CA THR A 473 -11.93 8.86 -12.45
C THR A 473 -10.45 8.50 -12.42
N GLN A 474 -10.13 7.25 -12.07
CA GLN A 474 -8.74 6.79 -12.04
C GLN A 474 -8.11 6.79 -13.44
N ARG A 475 -7.12 7.67 -13.64
CA ARG A 475 -6.18 7.65 -14.78
C ARG A 475 -5.09 6.60 -14.56
N GLY A 476 -4.39 6.21 -15.62
CA GLY A 476 -3.15 5.46 -15.50
C GLY A 476 -2.73 4.75 -16.78
N SER A 477 -1.50 4.24 -16.80
CA SER A 477 -0.98 3.41 -17.89
C SER A 477 -1.70 2.06 -17.98
N SER A 478 -1.88 1.58 -19.21
CA SER A 478 -2.21 0.19 -19.56
C SER A 478 -1.06 -0.60 -20.18
N TYR A 479 0.16 -0.04 -20.25
CA TYR A 479 1.35 -0.73 -20.75
C TYR A 479 1.76 -1.85 -19.79
N THR A 480 1.73 -3.11 -20.26
CA THR A 480 1.97 -4.31 -19.42
C THR A 480 3.45 -4.71 -19.34
N SER A 481 4.35 -3.73 -19.45
CA SER A 481 5.80 -3.91 -19.34
C SER A 481 6.44 -2.64 -18.75
N PHE A 482 7.77 -2.54 -18.81
CA PHE A 482 8.57 -1.48 -18.19
C PHE A 482 9.48 -0.76 -19.19
N GLY A 483 10.02 0.39 -18.78
CA GLY A 483 10.84 1.25 -19.64
C GLY A 483 10.06 1.94 -20.76
N ASP A 484 10.79 2.51 -21.72
CA ASP A 484 10.20 3.09 -22.93
C ASP A 484 9.71 1.98 -23.88
N PRO A 485 8.45 2.02 -24.37
CA PRO A 485 7.94 1.04 -25.33
C PRO A 485 8.75 0.91 -26.61
N LEU A 486 9.50 1.95 -27.01
CA LEU A 486 10.27 1.98 -28.27
C LEU A 486 11.76 1.64 -28.12
N THR A 487 12.31 1.66 -26.90
CA THR A 487 13.66 1.18 -26.55
C THR A 487 13.63 0.14 -25.43
N PRO A 488 13.01 -1.03 -25.65
CA PRO A 488 13.08 -2.12 -24.68
C PRO A 488 14.56 -2.41 -24.35
N ILE A 489 14.88 -2.52 -23.06
CA ILE A 489 16.21 -2.76 -22.47
C ILE A 489 17.34 -1.76 -22.82
N TYR A 490 17.07 -0.68 -23.55
CA TYR A 490 18.08 0.32 -23.95
C TYR A 490 17.72 1.74 -23.50
N PRO A 491 18.72 2.62 -23.23
CA PRO A 491 18.44 3.99 -22.82
C PRO A 491 17.87 4.81 -23.98
N SER A 492 16.79 5.54 -23.70
CA SER A 492 16.05 6.39 -24.63
C SER A 492 16.78 7.70 -25.00
N THR A 493 18.01 7.62 -25.50
CA THR A 493 18.77 8.79 -25.96
C THR A 493 18.26 9.31 -27.31
N ASP A 494 18.66 10.55 -27.66
CA ASP A 494 18.29 11.22 -28.92
C ASP A 494 18.73 10.45 -30.19
N TYR A 495 19.74 9.59 -30.07
CA TYR A 495 20.31 8.78 -31.16
C TYR A 495 20.01 7.27 -31.06
N MET A 496 19.20 6.84 -30.08
CA MET A 496 18.85 5.43 -29.91
C MET A 496 17.84 4.98 -30.97
N TYR A 497 18.10 3.81 -31.59
CA TYR A 497 17.17 3.17 -32.51
C TYR A 497 15.83 2.87 -31.82
N ARG A 498 14.73 3.09 -32.53
CA ARG A 498 13.36 2.85 -32.05
C ARG A 498 12.70 1.73 -32.83
N VAL A 499 12.09 0.78 -32.11
CA VAL A 499 11.16 -0.16 -32.75
C VAL A 499 9.94 0.60 -33.27
N ARG A 500 9.16 -0.02 -34.17
CA ARG A 500 7.92 0.60 -34.67
C ARG A 500 6.83 0.47 -33.60
N GLU A 501 6.02 1.50 -33.43
CA GLU A 501 4.88 1.51 -32.49
C GLU A 501 3.94 0.31 -32.71
N ASP A 502 3.65 -0.04 -33.97
CA ASP A 502 2.79 -1.18 -34.34
C ASP A 502 3.38 -2.57 -34.04
N SER A 503 4.69 -2.64 -33.75
CA SER A 503 5.39 -3.87 -33.38
C SER A 503 5.44 -4.13 -31.86
N VAL A 504 5.02 -3.17 -31.02
CA VAL A 504 5.06 -3.32 -29.56
C VAL A 504 3.90 -4.21 -29.09
N THR A 505 4.23 -5.35 -28.48
CA THR A 505 3.26 -6.37 -28.05
C THR A 505 2.59 -6.11 -26.70
N PHE A 506 3.13 -5.20 -25.90
CA PHE A 506 2.69 -4.89 -24.52
C PHE A 506 1.78 -3.64 -24.42
N LEU A 507 1.38 -3.08 -25.57
CA LEU A 507 0.36 -2.03 -25.64
C LEU A 507 -0.99 -2.66 -26.05
N PRO A 508 -2.12 -2.29 -25.41
CA PRO A 508 -3.43 -2.72 -25.86
C PRO A 508 -3.74 -2.26 -27.28
N LYS A 509 -4.56 -3.02 -27.98
CA LYS A 509 -5.02 -2.79 -29.36
C LYS A 509 -6.51 -2.47 -29.45
N ILE A 510 -7.20 -2.37 -28.31
CA ILE A 510 -8.61 -1.99 -28.22
C ILE A 510 -8.74 -0.65 -27.47
N PRO A 511 -9.60 0.29 -27.94
CA PRO A 511 -9.89 1.51 -27.22
C PRO A 511 -10.44 1.22 -25.81
N ALA A 512 -9.93 1.90 -24.78
CA ALA A 512 -10.48 1.79 -23.44
C ALA A 512 -10.48 3.14 -22.70
N GLN A 513 -11.58 3.40 -22.00
CA GLN A 513 -11.85 4.65 -21.27
C GLN A 513 -12.14 4.37 -19.79
N PRO A 514 -11.55 5.12 -18.85
CA PRO A 514 -12.02 5.14 -17.47
C PRO A 514 -13.18 6.14 -17.33
N ILE A 515 -14.18 5.82 -16.51
CA ILE A 515 -15.35 6.67 -16.23
C ILE A 515 -15.61 6.80 -14.73
N GLY A 516 -16.32 7.87 -14.35
CA GLY A 516 -16.77 8.05 -12.98
C GLY A 516 -17.85 7.04 -12.60
N TYR A 517 -17.96 6.67 -11.33
CA TYR A 517 -18.94 5.66 -10.93
C TYR A 517 -20.40 6.13 -11.04
N GLY A 518 -20.65 7.45 -11.00
CA GLY A 518 -21.97 8.00 -11.30
C GLY A 518 -22.38 7.82 -12.77
N GLU A 519 -21.41 7.80 -13.68
CA GLU A 519 -21.63 7.50 -15.09
C GLU A 519 -21.80 6.00 -15.32
N ALA A 520 -21.00 5.18 -14.62
CA ALA A 520 -21.16 3.73 -14.60
C ALA A 520 -22.53 3.29 -14.06
N GLN A 521 -23.05 3.99 -13.04
CA GLN A 521 -24.39 3.77 -12.50
C GLN A 521 -25.47 3.86 -13.60
N ILE A 522 -25.39 4.88 -14.45
CA ILE A 522 -26.30 5.06 -15.57
C ILE A 522 -26.11 3.94 -16.59
N ILE A 523 -24.87 3.70 -17.05
CA ILE A 523 -24.58 2.69 -18.09
C ILE A 523 -25.05 1.28 -17.66
N LEU A 524 -24.79 0.88 -16.41
CA LEU A 524 -25.18 -0.44 -15.90
C LEU A 524 -26.72 -0.63 -15.80
N GLN A 525 -27.52 0.45 -15.74
CA GLN A 525 -28.98 0.34 -15.78
C GLN A 525 -29.50 -0.12 -17.16
N TYR A 526 -28.77 0.12 -18.24
CA TYR A 526 -29.13 -0.30 -19.60
C TYR A 526 -28.72 -1.76 -19.90
N MET A 527 -28.08 -2.46 -18.97
CA MET A 527 -27.68 -3.86 -19.16
C MET A 527 -28.84 -4.85 -19.00
N GLN A 528 -28.88 -5.86 -19.87
CA GLN A 528 -29.79 -7.01 -19.77
C GLN A 528 -29.08 -8.26 -19.22
N GLY A 529 -29.78 -9.40 -19.23
CA GLY A 529 -29.26 -10.71 -18.88
C GLY A 529 -29.50 -11.10 -17.42
N ASN A 530 -29.00 -12.27 -17.06
CA ASN A 530 -29.10 -12.80 -15.70
C ASN A 530 -28.31 -11.93 -14.72
N GLU A 531 -28.79 -11.86 -13.47
CA GLU A 531 -28.06 -11.18 -12.41
C GLU A 531 -26.74 -11.88 -12.10
N VAL A 532 -25.73 -11.10 -11.75
CA VAL A 532 -24.46 -11.64 -11.26
C VAL A 532 -24.62 -12.10 -9.81
N PRO A 533 -23.83 -13.10 -9.37
CA PRO A 533 -23.84 -13.59 -7.99
C PRO A 533 -23.28 -12.53 -7.03
N VAL A 534 -23.51 -12.69 -5.73
CA VAL A 534 -23.30 -11.63 -4.73
C VAL A 534 -21.86 -11.12 -4.71
N GLU A 535 -20.88 -11.99 -4.89
CA GLU A 535 -19.45 -11.64 -4.90
C GLU A 535 -19.04 -10.72 -6.06
N TRP A 536 -19.84 -10.65 -7.13
CA TRP A 536 -19.62 -9.78 -8.28
C TRP A 536 -20.37 -8.44 -8.19
N ARG A 537 -21.24 -8.26 -7.18
CA ARG A 537 -21.99 -7.02 -6.99
C ARG A 537 -21.09 -5.94 -6.39
N GLY A 538 -21.32 -4.70 -6.77
CA GLY A 538 -20.80 -3.52 -6.09
C GLY A 538 -21.89 -2.81 -5.30
N THR A 539 -21.66 -1.55 -4.95
CA THR A 539 -22.59 -0.76 -4.11
C THR A 539 -23.23 0.41 -4.84
N LEU A 540 -23.26 0.40 -6.18
CA LEU A 540 -23.96 1.39 -6.98
C LEU A 540 -25.48 1.41 -6.71
N SER A 541 -25.99 2.58 -6.35
CA SER A 541 -27.41 2.78 -6.02
C SER A 541 -28.31 2.55 -7.24
N ASN A 542 -29.46 1.92 -7.05
CA ASN A 542 -30.44 1.67 -8.12
C ASN A 542 -29.86 0.93 -9.36
N VAL A 543 -28.84 0.09 -9.16
CA VAL A 543 -28.27 -0.79 -10.19
C VAL A 543 -28.48 -2.25 -9.78
N ILE A 544 -29.02 -3.05 -10.69
CA ILE A 544 -28.97 -4.51 -10.60
C ILE A 544 -27.84 -4.96 -11.52
N TYR A 545 -26.74 -5.45 -10.93
CA TYR A 545 -25.60 -5.94 -11.68
C TYR A 545 -25.99 -7.23 -12.45
N ARG A 546 -25.83 -7.19 -13.77
CA ARG A 546 -26.16 -8.28 -14.70
C ARG A 546 -24.96 -8.63 -15.55
N TYR A 547 -24.87 -9.88 -16.00
CA TYR A 547 -23.77 -10.33 -16.86
C TYR A 547 -23.70 -9.54 -18.18
N GLY A 548 -24.85 -9.11 -18.70
CA GLY A 548 -24.94 -8.35 -19.94
C GLY A 548 -25.42 -9.16 -21.14
N GLY A 549 -25.26 -8.56 -22.31
CA GLY A 549 -25.89 -8.98 -23.55
C GLY A 549 -26.24 -7.74 -24.38
N GLU A 550 -27.33 -7.82 -25.14
CA GLU A 550 -27.91 -6.64 -25.78
C GLU A 550 -28.40 -5.62 -24.74
N LEU A 551 -28.39 -4.34 -25.10
CA LEU A 551 -28.85 -3.27 -24.23
C LEU A 551 -30.38 -3.23 -24.14
N ARG A 552 -30.91 -2.84 -22.98
CA ARG A 552 -32.33 -2.50 -22.76
C ARG A 552 -32.47 -1.00 -22.96
N GLU A 553 -33.53 -0.55 -23.64
CA GLU A 553 -33.87 0.88 -23.80
C GLU A 553 -32.76 1.72 -24.48
N ALA A 554 -31.75 1.06 -25.05
CA ALA A 554 -30.71 1.59 -25.92
C ALA A 554 -30.39 0.53 -26.99
N SER A 555 -29.77 0.93 -28.10
CA SER A 555 -29.41 0.02 -29.20
C SER A 555 -27.91 -0.06 -29.45
N THR A 556 -27.15 0.98 -29.12
CA THR A 556 -25.69 1.01 -29.30
C THR A 556 -25.00 1.71 -28.12
N ILE A 557 -23.91 1.11 -27.64
CA ILE A 557 -22.88 1.77 -26.83
C ILE A 557 -21.65 2.04 -27.71
N GLU A 558 -21.16 3.28 -27.71
CA GLU A 558 -19.92 3.70 -28.41
C GLU A 558 -18.87 4.15 -27.38
N VAL A 559 -17.63 3.67 -27.53
CA VAL A 559 -16.44 4.16 -26.82
C VAL A 559 -15.56 4.89 -27.82
N LYS A 560 -15.25 6.14 -27.52
CA LYS A 560 -14.52 7.05 -28.41
C LYS A 560 -13.30 7.66 -27.73
N ILE A 561 -12.13 7.35 -28.26
CA ILE A 561 -10.81 7.69 -27.70
C ILE A 561 -10.05 8.58 -28.68
N TYR A 562 -9.59 9.73 -28.19
CA TYR A 562 -8.73 10.69 -28.89
C TYR A 562 -7.31 10.75 -28.28
N ASN A 563 -6.91 9.68 -27.61
CA ASN A 563 -5.53 9.53 -27.14
C ASN A 563 -4.55 9.64 -28.32
N ARG A 564 -3.39 10.24 -28.07
CA ARG A 564 -2.26 10.30 -29.01
C ARG A 564 -0.99 9.81 -28.33
N LEU A 565 -0.16 9.13 -29.09
CA LEU A 565 1.20 8.77 -28.70
C LEU A 565 2.12 9.89 -29.17
N GLU A 566 2.98 10.40 -28.29
CA GLU A 566 3.94 11.45 -28.59
C GLU A 566 5.29 11.14 -27.96
N ARG A 567 6.38 11.34 -28.70
CA ARG A 567 7.72 11.32 -28.11
C ARG A 567 7.98 12.64 -27.40
N LYS A 568 8.41 12.55 -26.14
CA LYS A 568 8.66 13.69 -25.24
C LYS A 568 10.00 13.54 -24.57
N ASP A 569 10.62 14.67 -24.28
CA ASP A 569 11.80 14.73 -23.45
C ASP A 569 11.37 14.72 -21.97
N THR A 570 11.78 13.69 -21.23
CA THR A 570 11.62 13.58 -19.78
C THR A 570 12.96 13.84 -19.09
N TYR A 571 12.88 14.39 -17.87
CA TYR A 571 14.05 14.90 -17.15
C TYR A 571 14.14 14.28 -15.75
N ASN A 572 15.13 13.41 -15.56
CA ASN A 572 15.51 12.93 -14.24
C ASN A 572 16.43 13.97 -13.60
N VAL A 573 16.34 14.18 -12.29
CA VAL A 573 17.27 15.01 -11.52
C VAL A 573 18.09 14.08 -10.64
N ILE A 574 19.41 14.17 -10.69
CA ILE A 574 20.33 13.30 -9.95
C ILE A 574 21.32 14.18 -9.19
N GLY A 575 21.11 14.33 -7.89
CA GLY A 575 22.06 14.91 -6.95
C GLY A 575 23.12 13.88 -6.56
N ILE A 576 24.38 14.29 -6.53
CA ILE A 576 25.52 13.45 -6.18
C ILE A 576 26.29 14.08 -5.01
N MET A 577 26.32 13.39 -3.88
CA MET A 577 27.33 13.58 -2.85
C MET A 577 28.48 12.60 -3.11
N LYS A 578 29.71 13.11 -3.26
CA LYS A 578 30.87 12.27 -3.55
C LYS A 578 31.36 11.60 -2.26
N GLY A 579 31.38 10.26 -2.22
CA GLY A 579 31.96 9.51 -1.11
C GLY A 579 33.44 9.86 -0.90
N GLU A 580 33.83 10.07 0.36
CA GLU A 580 35.19 10.46 0.73
C GLU A 580 36.19 9.31 0.57
N ILE A 581 35.78 8.09 0.96
CA ILE A 581 36.63 6.89 0.98
C ILE A 581 36.46 6.05 -0.31
N GLU A 582 35.21 5.80 -0.71
CA GLU A 582 34.87 4.98 -1.90
C GLU A 582 34.04 5.78 -2.92
N PRO A 583 34.62 6.79 -3.62
CA PRO A 583 33.88 7.63 -4.59
C PRO A 583 33.39 6.88 -5.84
N ASP A 584 33.77 5.62 -6.01
CA ASP A 584 33.34 4.67 -7.06
C ASP A 584 32.28 3.67 -6.56
N ARG A 585 31.73 3.86 -5.36
CA ARG A 585 30.57 3.14 -4.83
C ARG A 585 29.39 4.09 -4.72
N TYR A 586 28.29 3.76 -5.39
CA TYR A 586 27.08 4.58 -5.42
C TYR A 586 26.00 3.96 -4.54
N ILE A 587 25.45 4.77 -3.64
CA ILE A 587 24.15 4.58 -3.00
C ILE A 587 23.20 5.53 -3.75
N ALA A 588 22.01 5.05 -4.12
CA ALA A 588 21.08 5.79 -4.95
C ALA A 588 19.66 5.74 -4.34
N LEU A 589 19.29 6.83 -3.67
CA LEU A 589 17.91 7.14 -3.31
C LEU A 589 17.19 7.71 -4.55
N GLY A 590 15.94 7.31 -4.78
CA GLY A 590 15.17 7.79 -5.92
C GLY A 590 13.67 7.73 -5.69
N ASN A 591 12.98 8.84 -5.99
CA ASN A 591 11.53 8.93 -6.06
C ASN A 591 11.16 9.43 -7.47
N HIS A 592 10.01 9.00 -8.01
CA HIS A 592 9.49 9.63 -9.22
C HIS A 592 8.90 11.01 -8.86
N ARG A 593 8.98 11.93 -9.80
CA ARG A 593 8.26 13.21 -9.73
C ARG A 593 6.86 13.05 -10.33
#